data_AF-A0A535Q889-F1
#
_entry.id   AF-A0A535Q889-F1
#
_cell.length_a   1.000
_cell.length_b   1.000
_cell.length_c   1.000
_cell.angle_alpha   90.00
_cell.angle_beta   90.00
_cell.angle_gamma   90.00
#
_symmetry.space_group_name_H-M   'P 1'
#
loop_
_entity.id
_entity.type
_entity.pdbx_description
1 polymer ?
#
loop_
_entity_poly.entity_id
_entity_poly.type
_entity_poly.pdbx_seq_one_letter_code
_entity_poly.pdbx_strand_id
1 'polypeptide(L)'
;MLSALLIALGFYALSDILLWQRIFEAHQLSMFDSQYQTGHVAILVGMMGVGAVLLLDAGVWALWYEGALYTIAFGGGADVLYYWLDGRQIPAVLPWLDRSRLIFVRPFTGDVTSLELLASAAFWMGLWLSMLVMLPKIRAWRSAARRAAGSNRQ
;
A
#
# COMPACT_ATOMS: atom_id res chain seq x y z
N MET A 1 -14.31 -4.03 -0.35
CA MET A 1 -13.14 -3.23 0.11
C MET A 1 -11.83 -3.80 -0.38
N LEU A 2 -11.51 -5.08 -0.10
CA LEU A 2 -10.31 -5.72 -0.62
C LEU A 2 -10.19 -5.66 -2.15
N SER A 3 -11.26 -5.94 -2.89
CA SER A 3 -11.24 -5.86 -4.37
C SER A 3 -10.93 -4.45 -4.88
N ALA A 4 -11.48 -3.41 -4.24
CA ALA A 4 -11.18 -2.03 -4.61
C ALA A 4 -9.70 -1.71 -4.40
N LEU A 5 -9.13 -2.15 -3.26
CA LEU A 5 -7.71 -2.01 -2.97
C LEU A 5 -6.84 -2.73 -4.01
N LEU A 6 -7.17 -3.97 -4.36
CA LEU A 6 -6.42 -4.75 -5.36
C LEU A 6 -6.49 -4.11 -6.76
N ILE A 7 -7.64 -3.58 -7.15
CA ILE A 7 -7.81 -2.87 -8.42
C ILE A 7 -6.95 -1.60 -8.43
N ALA A 8 -7.01 -0.79 -7.37
CA ALA A 8 -6.23 0.45 -7.27
C ALA A 8 -4.73 0.18 -7.27
N LEU A 9 -4.26 -0.80 -6.48
CA LEU A 9 -2.85 -1.21 -6.47
C LEU A 9 -2.41 -1.77 -7.83
N GLY A 10 -3.27 -2.52 -8.52
CA GLY A 10 -2.99 -3.01 -9.87
C GLY A 10 -2.81 -1.87 -10.86
N PHE A 11 -3.72 -0.89 -10.89
CA PHE A 11 -3.57 0.29 -11.74
C PHE A 11 -2.33 1.12 -11.38
N TYR A 12 -2.04 1.27 -10.09
CA TYR A 12 -0.85 1.98 -9.64
C TYR A 12 0.43 1.30 -10.12
N ALA A 13 0.57 -0.01 -9.90
CA ALA A 13 1.72 -0.79 -10.34
C ALA A 13 1.85 -0.82 -11.87
N LEU A 14 0.73 -0.89 -12.61
CA LEU A 14 0.75 -0.80 -14.07
C LEU A 14 1.22 0.58 -14.56
N SER A 15 0.80 1.66 -13.90
CA SER A 15 1.30 3.00 -14.22
C SER A 15 2.82 3.10 -14.01
N ASP A 16 3.32 2.43 -12.98
CA ASP A 16 4.74 2.35 -12.66
C ASP A 16 5.51 1.55 -13.72
N ILE A 17 4.98 0.39 -14.16
CA ILE A 17 5.55 -0.38 -15.27
C ILE A 17 5.64 0.47 -16.55
N LEU A 18 4.53 1.11 -16.94
CA LEU A 18 4.45 1.85 -18.20
C LEU A 18 5.35 3.10 -18.21
N LEU A 19 5.54 3.74 -17.06
CA LEU A 19 6.31 4.97 -16.95
C LEU A 19 7.74 4.70 -16.47
N TRP A 20 7.90 4.18 -15.25
CA TRP A 20 9.23 3.97 -14.67
C TRP A 20 10.04 2.95 -15.46
N GLN A 21 9.53 1.74 -15.66
CA GLN A 21 10.34 0.69 -16.28
C GLN A 21 10.61 0.93 -17.76
N ARG A 22 9.56 1.23 -18.50
CA ARG A 22 9.61 1.30 -19.97
C ARG A 22 10.23 2.59 -20.47
N ILE A 23 10.24 3.65 -19.64
CA ILE A 23 10.85 4.93 -20.00
C ILE A 23 12.08 5.20 -19.14
N PHE A 24 11.95 5.25 -17.82
CA PHE A 24 13.07 5.69 -16.95
C PHE A 24 14.19 4.65 -16.85
N GLU A 25 13.87 3.40 -16.50
CA GLU A 25 14.89 2.34 -16.41
C GLU A 25 15.47 2.01 -17.79
N ALA A 26 14.61 1.84 -18.80
CA ALA A 26 15.04 1.49 -20.15
C ALA A 26 15.99 2.53 -20.79
N HIS A 27 15.88 3.80 -20.41
CA HIS A 27 16.71 4.89 -20.92
C HIS A 27 17.69 5.46 -19.88
N GLN A 28 17.90 4.78 -18.75
CA GLN A 28 18.81 5.19 -17.66
C GLN A 28 18.56 6.62 -17.15
N LEU A 29 17.30 7.02 -17.04
CA LEU A 29 16.87 8.36 -16.63
C LEU A 29 16.71 8.52 -15.12
N SER A 30 17.41 7.73 -14.31
CA SER A 30 17.30 7.75 -12.84
C SER A 30 17.63 9.11 -12.22
N MET A 31 18.37 9.97 -12.93
CA MET A 31 18.62 11.36 -12.55
C MET A 31 17.33 12.21 -12.44
N PHE A 32 16.24 11.79 -13.07
CA PHE A 32 14.92 12.44 -13.04
C PHE A 32 13.94 11.78 -12.05
N ASP A 33 14.44 10.93 -11.14
CA ASP A 33 13.63 10.25 -10.13
C ASP A 33 12.74 11.22 -9.34
N SER A 34 13.24 12.39 -8.94
CA SER A 34 12.44 13.33 -8.15
C SER A 34 11.20 13.86 -8.90
N GLN A 35 11.32 14.12 -10.21
CA GLN A 35 10.21 14.51 -11.06
C GLN A 35 9.22 13.36 -11.23
N TYR A 36 9.74 12.14 -11.45
CA TYR A 36 8.93 10.94 -11.53
C TYR A 36 8.11 10.73 -10.27
N GLN A 37 8.75 10.72 -9.10
CA GLN A 37 8.11 10.53 -7.79
C GLN A 37 6.99 11.55 -7.54
N THR A 38 7.14 12.78 -8.02
CA THR A 38 6.08 13.80 -7.88
C THR A 38 4.84 13.43 -8.69
N GLY A 39 5.01 12.97 -9.93
CA GLY A 39 3.90 12.48 -10.75
C GLY A 39 3.29 11.19 -10.18
N HIS A 40 4.13 10.29 -9.70
CA HIS A 40 3.73 9.04 -9.08
C HIS A 40 2.85 9.27 -7.83
N VAL A 41 3.26 10.20 -6.95
CA VAL A 41 2.44 10.66 -5.81
C VAL A 41 1.10 11.25 -6.28
N ALA A 42 1.09 12.05 -7.36
CA ALA A 42 -0.14 12.65 -7.88
C ALA A 42 -1.15 11.59 -8.37
N ILE A 43 -0.67 10.52 -9.02
CA ILE A 43 -1.51 9.39 -9.44
C ILE A 43 -2.13 8.71 -8.22
N LEU A 44 -1.35 8.45 -7.17
CA LEU A 44 -1.86 7.84 -5.95
C LEU A 44 -2.92 8.71 -5.28
N VAL A 45 -2.64 10.00 -5.10
CA VAL A 45 -3.59 10.96 -4.52
C VAL A 45 -4.87 11.04 -5.36
N GLY A 46 -4.77 10.96 -6.68
CA GLY A 46 -5.93 10.88 -7.57
C GLY A 46 -6.78 9.63 -7.30
N MET A 47 -6.16 8.46 -7.19
CA MET A 47 -6.87 7.21 -6.88
C MET A 47 -7.46 7.17 -5.47
N MET A 48 -6.77 7.75 -4.50
CA MET A 48 -7.28 7.99 -3.15
C MET A 48 -8.50 8.92 -3.19
N GLY A 49 -8.44 10.03 -3.94
CA GLY A 49 -9.57 10.94 -4.11
C GLY A 49 -10.80 10.25 -4.73
N VAL A 50 -10.59 9.46 -5.80
CA VAL A 50 -11.66 8.66 -6.42
C VAL A 50 -12.23 7.64 -5.43
N GLY A 51 -11.36 6.93 -4.70
CA GLY A 51 -11.76 5.98 -3.66
C GLY A 51 -12.59 6.63 -2.55
N ALA A 52 -12.16 7.78 -2.04
CA ALA A 52 -12.85 8.54 -1.00
C ALA A 52 -14.27 8.94 -1.42
N VAL A 53 -14.46 9.31 -2.69
CA VAL A 53 -15.79 9.64 -3.23
C VAL A 53 -16.64 8.38 -3.41
N LEU A 54 -16.12 7.35 -4.07
CA LEU A 54 -16.88 6.13 -4.41
C LEU A 54 -17.19 5.25 -3.20
N LEU A 55 -16.38 5.34 -2.15
CA LEU A 55 -16.49 4.50 -0.96
C LEU A 55 -17.00 5.28 0.26
N LEU A 56 -17.46 6.53 0.09
CA LEU A 56 -17.84 7.42 1.19
C LEU A 56 -18.84 6.76 2.15
N ASP A 57 -19.85 6.07 1.62
CA ASP A 57 -20.89 5.40 2.40
C ASP A 57 -20.39 4.15 3.16
N ALA A 58 -19.18 3.67 2.86
CA ALA A 58 -18.56 2.55 3.56
C ALA A 58 -18.00 2.93 4.95
N GLY A 59 -18.00 4.21 5.30
CA GLY A 59 -17.61 4.73 6.62
C GLY A 59 -16.17 4.39 6.97
N VAL A 60 -15.94 3.68 8.09
CA VAL A 60 -14.58 3.30 8.54
C VAL A 60 -13.79 2.55 7.47
N TRP A 61 -14.47 1.83 6.58
CA TRP A 61 -13.82 1.02 5.58
C TRP A 61 -13.26 1.87 4.43
N ALA A 62 -13.82 3.05 4.20
CA ALA A 62 -13.21 4.04 3.30
C ALA A 62 -11.84 4.47 3.85
N LEU A 63 -11.78 4.81 5.14
CA LEU A 63 -10.51 5.15 5.81
C LEU A 63 -9.52 3.98 5.82
N TRP A 64 -10.01 2.75 6.00
CA TRP A 64 -9.19 1.55 5.89
C TRP A 64 -8.61 1.42 4.48
N TYR A 65 -9.40 1.67 3.43
CA TYR A 65 -8.94 1.63 2.05
C TYR A 65 -7.87 2.68 1.77
N GLU A 66 -8.08 3.93 2.20
CA GLU A 66 -7.10 5.01 2.01
C GLU A 66 -5.76 4.69 2.70
N GLY A 67 -5.82 4.26 3.95
CA GLY A 67 -4.64 3.88 4.71
C GLY A 67 -3.92 2.68 4.10
N ALA A 68 -4.67 1.66 3.70
CA ALA A 68 -4.12 0.45 3.07
C ALA A 68 -3.47 0.77 1.73
N LEU A 69 -4.14 1.54 0.87
CA LEU A 69 -3.63 1.93 -0.43
C LEU A 69 -2.33 2.71 -0.28
N TYR A 70 -2.33 3.77 0.55
CA TYR A 70 -1.14 4.61 0.75
C TYR A 70 0.07 3.83 1.28
N THR A 71 -0.13 3.06 2.35
CA THR A 71 1.00 2.40 3.02
C THR A 71 1.46 1.14 2.29
N ILE A 72 0.60 0.41 1.59
CA ILE A 72 1.04 -0.71 0.74
C ILE A 72 1.76 -0.17 -0.50
N ALA A 73 1.29 0.93 -1.09
CA ALA A 73 1.94 1.56 -2.23
C ALA A 73 3.38 1.99 -1.90
N PHE A 74 3.56 2.80 -0.85
CA PHE A 74 4.89 3.31 -0.46
C PHE A 74 5.71 2.37 0.42
N GLY A 75 5.09 1.35 1.00
CA GLY A 75 5.74 0.33 1.83
C GLY A 75 6.31 -0.83 1.03
N GLY A 76 6.47 -0.68 -0.29
CA GLY A 76 7.08 -1.68 -1.17
C GLY A 76 6.12 -2.68 -1.80
N GLY A 77 4.82 -2.65 -1.47
CA GLY A 77 3.84 -3.54 -2.07
C GLY A 77 3.59 -3.22 -3.54
N ALA A 78 3.61 -1.95 -3.93
CA ALA A 78 3.52 -1.54 -5.33
C ALA A 78 4.74 -2.02 -6.12
N ASP A 79 5.96 -1.86 -5.59
CA ASP A 79 7.20 -2.32 -6.23
C ASP A 79 7.24 -3.84 -6.41
N VAL A 80 6.77 -4.61 -5.41
CA VAL A 80 6.65 -6.07 -5.53
C VAL A 80 5.65 -6.44 -6.62
N LEU A 81 4.49 -5.77 -6.67
CA LEU A 81 3.50 -5.96 -7.73
C LEU A 81 4.05 -5.58 -9.10
N TYR A 82 4.80 -4.48 -9.19
CA TYR A 82 5.47 -3.97 -10.38
C TYR A 82 6.40 -5.04 -10.99
N TYR A 83 7.31 -5.62 -10.20
CA TYR A 83 8.21 -6.66 -10.69
C TYR A 83 7.48 -7.95 -11.04
N TRP A 84 6.48 -8.32 -10.24
CA TRP A 84 5.71 -9.53 -10.46
C TRP A 84 4.86 -9.45 -11.73
N LEU A 85 4.20 -8.33 -11.97
CA LEU A 85 3.38 -8.09 -13.16
C LEU A 85 4.21 -7.95 -14.44
N ASP A 86 5.43 -7.40 -14.37
CA ASP A 86 6.35 -7.39 -15.52
C ASP A 86 7.09 -8.72 -15.73
N GLY A 87 6.90 -9.70 -14.82
CA GLY A 87 7.52 -11.02 -14.91
C GLY A 87 9.04 -11.00 -14.73
N ARG A 88 9.59 -9.99 -14.06
CA ARG A 88 11.02 -9.86 -13.77
C ARG A 88 11.34 -10.21 -12.33
N GLN A 89 12.59 -10.62 -12.11
CA GLN A 89 13.12 -10.76 -10.76
C GLN A 89 13.35 -9.37 -10.14
N ILE A 90 13.04 -9.24 -8.86
CA ILE A 90 13.37 -8.05 -8.08
C ILE A 90 14.90 -7.98 -7.96
N PRO A 91 15.54 -6.87 -8.36
CA PRO A 91 16.98 -6.66 -8.22
C PRO A 91 17.42 -6.83 -6.77
N ALA A 92 18.67 -7.26 -6.57
CA ALA A 92 19.24 -7.38 -5.23
C ALA A 92 19.22 -6.05 -4.47
N VAL A 93 19.36 -4.94 -5.19
CA VAL A 93 19.46 -3.58 -4.66
C VAL A 93 18.62 -2.62 -5.51
N LEU A 94 17.87 -1.74 -4.86
CA LEU A 94 16.94 -0.76 -5.43
C LEU A 94 17.29 0.66 -4.94
N PRO A 95 18.30 1.32 -5.53
CA PRO A 95 18.83 2.61 -5.04
C PRO A 95 17.81 3.75 -5.07
N TRP A 96 16.84 3.71 -5.98
CA TRP A 96 15.80 4.75 -6.08
C TRP A 96 14.79 4.70 -4.91
N LEU A 97 14.74 3.60 -4.14
CA LEU A 97 13.87 3.48 -2.98
C LEU A 97 14.48 3.99 -1.67
N ASP A 98 15.74 4.46 -1.69
CA ASP A 98 16.46 4.87 -0.48
C ASP A 98 15.77 6.00 0.32
N ARG A 99 14.90 6.77 -0.34
CA ARG A 99 14.17 7.88 0.29
C ARG A 99 12.80 7.46 0.87
N SER A 100 12.34 6.23 0.65
CA SER A 100 11.04 5.80 1.13
C SER A 100 11.05 5.58 2.65
N ARG A 101 10.30 6.41 3.37
CA ARG A 101 10.19 6.33 4.84
C ARG A 101 9.34 5.15 5.33
N LEU A 102 8.56 4.54 4.43
CA LEU A 102 7.65 3.44 4.78
C LEU A 102 8.29 2.06 4.56
N ILE A 103 9.45 2.00 3.92
CA ILE A 103 10.34 0.84 3.93
C ILE A 103 11.25 0.98 5.16
N PHE A 104 10.76 0.52 6.32
CA PHE A 104 11.40 0.81 7.61
C PHE A 104 12.22 -0.36 8.18
N VAL A 105 12.14 -1.54 7.58
CA VAL A 105 13.01 -2.67 7.93
C VAL A 105 14.34 -2.45 7.22
N ARG A 106 15.21 -1.60 7.79
CA ARG A 106 16.52 -1.24 7.21
C ARG A 106 17.62 -1.44 8.25
N PRO A 107 18.15 -2.67 8.40
CA PRO A 107 19.27 -2.94 9.30
C PRO A 107 20.55 -2.16 8.94
N PHE A 108 20.69 -1.68 7.69
CA PHE A 108 21.86 -0.95 7.23
C PHE A 108 21.48 0.36 6.54
N THR A 109 22.35 1.36 6.67
CA THR A 109 22.24 2.62 5.90
C THR A 109 22.77 2.40 4.48
N GLY A 110 22.01 2.78 3.46
CA GLY A 110 22.37 2.59 2.06
C GLY A 110 21.16 2.16 1.23
N ASP A 111 21.37 1.73 -0.01
CA ASP A 111 20.31 1.34 -0.94
C ASP A 111 19.39 0.23 -0.37
N VAL A 112 18.10 0.30 -0.68
CA VAL A 112 17.11 -0.71 -0.28
C VAL A 112 17.45 -2.05 -0.93
N THR A 113 17.44 -3.13 -0.16
CA THR A 113 17.56 -4.49 -0.70
C THR A 113 16.20 -5.13 -0.99
N SER A 114 16.17 -6.13 -1.88
CA SER A 114 14.95 -6.92 -2.14
C SER A 114 14.37 -7.56 -0.88
N LEU A 115 15.21 -7.97 0.08
CA LEU A 115 14.74 -8.56 1.34
C LEU A 115 14.02 -7.53 2.22
N GLU A 116 14.57 -6.32 2.34
CA GLU A 116 13.97 -5.21 3.09
C GLU A 116 12.63 -4.79 2.45
N LEU A 117 12.59 -4.73 1.12
CA LEU A 117 11.37 -4.47 0.35
C LEU A 117 10.29 -5.53 0.66
N LEU A 118 10.62 -6.81 0.52
CA LEU A 118 9.68 -7.91 0.75
C LEU A 118 9.20 -7.96 2.21
N ALA A 119 10.09 -7.73 3.17
CA ALA A 119 9.74 -7.68 4.59
C ALA A 119 8.78 -6.53 4.88
N SER A 120 9.03 -5.34 4.32
CA SER A 120 8.15 -4.18 4.48
C SER A 120 6.78 -4.40 3.81
N ALA A 121 6.76 -4.91 2.57
CA ALA A 121 5.53 -5.22 1.86
C ALA A 121 4.69 -6.26 2.62
N ALA A 122 5.32 -7.33 3.09
CA ALA A 122 4.67 -8.37 3.90
C ALA A 122 4.10 -7.81 5.21
N PHE A 123 4.84 -6.91 5.88
CA PHE A 123 4.37 -6.25 7.09
C PHE A 123 3.11 -5.43 6.84
N TRP A 124 3.13 -4.53 5.84
CA TRP A 124 1.98 -3.65 5.57
C TRP A 124 0.76 -4.44 5.12
N MET A 125 0.94 -5.43 4.24
CA MET A 125 -0.14 -6.35 3.86
C MET A 125 -0.70 -7.09 5.09
N GLY A 126 0.17 -7.64 5.93
CA GLY A 126 -0.21 -8.36 7.14
C GLY A 126 -1.01 -7.48 8.11
N LEU A 127 -0.58 -6.23 8.31
CA LEU A 127 -1.26 -5.26 9.16
C LEU A 127 -2.70 -4.99 8.68
N TRP A 128 -2.88 -4.67 7.40
CA TRP A 128 -4.19 -4.32 6.85
C TRP A 128 -5.12 -5.51 6.74
N LEU A 129 -4.61 -6.69 6.35
CA LEU A 129 -5.38 -7.94 6.39
C LEU A 129 -5.80 -8.30 7.81
N SER A 130 -4.92 -8.13 8.79
CA SER A 130 -5.26 -8.34 10.20
C SER A 130 -6.37 -7.39 10.66
N MET A 131 -6.28 -6.11 10.31
CA MET A 131 -7.35 -5.14 10.59
C MET A 131 -8.68 -5.53 9.95
N LEU A 132 -8.67 -5.99 8.69
CA LEU A 132 -9.86 -6.43 7.96
C LEU A 132 -10.60 -7.54 8.72
N VAL A 133 -9.87 -8.46 9.35
CA VAL A 133 -10.45 -9.57 10.14
C VAL A 133 -10.81 -9.15 11.56
N MET A 134 -10.01 -8.30 12.21
CA MET A 134 -10.17 -7.97 13.63
C MET A 134 -11.24 -6.91 13.90
N LEU A 135 -11.36 -5.88 13.06
CA LEU A 135 -12.32 -4.78 13.26
C LEU A 135 -13.78 -5.26 13.40
N PRO A 136 -14.30 -6.17 12.54
CA PRO A 136 -15.64 -6.72 12.70
C PRO A 136 -15.81 -7.48 14.02
N LYS A 137 -14.82 -8.30 14.39
CA LYS A 137 -14.84 -9.11 15.61
C LYS A 137 -14.89 -8.25 16.86
N ILE A 138 -14.07 -7.19 16.91
CA ILE A 138 -14.05 -6.24 18.03
C ILE A 138 -15.41 -5.51 18.15
N ARG A 139 -15.99 -5.10 17.02
CA ARG A 139 -17.32 -4.45 17.01
C ARG A 139 -18.41 -5.39 17.52
N ALA A 140 -18.43 -6.63 17.03
CA ALA A 140 -19.40 -7.64 17.45
C ALA A 140 -19.29 -7.95 18.95
N TRP A 141 -18.07 -8.13 19.46
CA TRP A 141 -17.80 -8.37 20.88
C TRP A 141 -18.26 -7.20 21.75
N ARG A 142 -17.94 -5.95 21.37
CA ARG A 142 -18.40 -4.75 22.08
C ARG A 142 -19.91 -4.63 22.11
N SER A 143 -20.60 -4.93 21.01
CA SER A 143 -22.07 -4.92 20.97
C SER A 143 -22.69 -6.02 21.85
N ALA A 144 -22.09 -7.21 21.91
CA ALA A 144 -22.53 -8.28 22.80
C ALA A 144 -22.35 -7.89 24.28
N ALA A 145 -21.19 -7.35 24.65
CA ALA A 145 -20.91 -6.90 26.02
C ALA A 145 -21.89 -5.81 26.48
N ARG A 146 -22.22 -4.84 25.61
CA ARG A 146 -23.20 -3.78 25.91
C ARG A 146 -24.61 -4.34 26.14
N ARG A 147 -25.04 -5.33 25.37
CA ARG A 147 -26.36 -5.98 25.56
C ARG A 147 -26.44 -6.72 26.89
N ALA A 148 -25.40 -7.49 27.23
CA ALA A 148 -25.33 -8.21 28.51
C ALA A 148 -25.35 -7.25 29.72
N ALA A 149 -24.64 -6.12 29.64
CA ALA A 149 -24.67 -5.10 30.69
C ALA A 149 -26.02 -4.37 30.81
N GLY A 150 -26.78 -4.27 29.71
CA GLY A 150 -28.12 -3.67 29.68
C GLY A 150 -29.21 -4.55 30.27
N SER A 151 -29.16 -5.88 30.09
CA SER A 151 -30.18 -6.79 30.64
C SER A 151 -30.09 -6.96 32.16
N ASN A 152 -28.91 -6.75 32.76
CA ASN A 152 -28.72 -6.79 34.22
C ASN A 152 -29.25 -5.54 34.95
N ARG A 153 -29.82 -4.56 34.25
CA ARG A 153 -30.41 -3.34 34.83
C ARG A 153 -31.94 -3.32 34.80
N GLN A 154 -32.58 -4.38 34.33
CA GLN A 154 -34.03 -4.62 34.39
C GLN A 154 -34.33 -5.67 35.46
#